data_AF-A0A923NB16-F1
#
_entry.id   AF-A0A923NB16-F1
#
_cell.length_a   1.000
_cell.length_b   1.000
_cell.length_c   1.000
_cell.angle_alpha   90.00
_cell.angle_beta   90.00
_cell.angle_gamma   90.00
#
_symmetry.space_group_name_H-M   'P 1'
#
loop_
_entity.id
_entity.type
_entity.pdbx_description
1 polymer ?
#
loop_
_entity_poly.entity_id
_entity_poly.type
_entity_poly.pdbx_seq_one_letter_code
_entity_poly.pdbx_strand_id
1 'polypeptide(L)'
;MEIKGEHLLFLFGAGASVDANIPISNHMVTHIEKLIDEKEEWQQYKDLYYYLKSSIHYSDGIFGRFGETFNVEKLLVVITEIEKRDKNIMYPFIGAWNIRLLDLAGSNFGNITKLKNLIRKQLNEWVRIKNYDNASYYEAFDSLQGEIGELIKVFTLNYDLCFERVVGRTRNVEVGFNKGTRDWHFSNFENTEGKHFFLYKLHGSIDWYTENEKLYISDDPVDDPELIFGIQHKMTSVDPYFYYSSELRRACINDAKLIVTIGYSFADEYVNVILSQALKQKSHVRLLCVGPVWNDDKEAERKSIALKLSLPENTNQIIVESEKAKPFMGNILNKDYLASYMAEPDNVPF
;
A
#
# COMPACT_ATOMS: atom_id res chain seq x y z
N MET A 1 5.93 -16.68 25.95
CA MET A 1 6.92 -15.69 25.49
C MET A 1 6.32 -14.31 25.67
N GLU A 2 7.01 -13.35 26.29
CA GLU A 2 6.52 -11.98 26.41
C GLU A 2 6.66 -11.28 25.04
N ILE A 3 5.53 -10.89 24.43
CA ILE A 3 5.55 -10.13 23.18
C ILE A 3 5.95 -8.69 23.48
N LYS A 4 6.95 -8.21 22.76
CA LYS A 4 7.36 -6.80 22.74
C LYS A 4 6.80 -6.11 21.51
N GLY A 5 6.57 -4.81 21.59
CA GLY A 5 6.02 -4.02 20.48
C GLY A 5 6.91 -4.07 19.24
N GLU A 6 8.24 -4.05 19.43
CA GLU A 6 9.22 -4.14 18.34
C GLU A 6 9.24 -5.49 17.61
N HIS A 7 8.78 -6.56 18.26
CA HIS A 7 8.72 -7.89 17.64
C HIS A 7 7.53 -8.04 16.67
N LEU A 8 6.56 -7.12 16.73
CA LEU A 8 5.38 -7.10 15.88
C LEU A 8 5.53 -6.04 14.79
N LEU A 9 5.32 -6.46 13.55
CA LEU A 9 5.23 -5.54 12.42
C LEU A 9 3.87 -5.69 11.76
N PHE A 10 3.10 -4.62 11.69
CA PHE A 10 1.85 -4.59 10.94
C PHE A 10 2.06 -3.95 9.58
N LEU A 11 1.54 -4.58 8.52
CA LEU A 11 1.52 -4.04 7.17
C LEU A 11 0.09 -4.07 6.62
N PHE A 12 -0.48 -2.90 6.34
CA PHE A 12 -1.81 -2.78 5.74
C PHE A 12 -1.73 -2.62 4.23
N GLY A 13 -2.51 -3.42 3.52
CA GLY A 13 -2.82 -3.21 2.11
C GLY A 13 -4.25 -2.72 1.91
N ALA A 14 -4.64 -2.51 0.65
CA ALA A 14 -5.93 -1.90 0.31
C ALA A 14 -7.14 -2.66 0.88
N GLY A 15 -7.02 -3.98 1.07
CA GLY A 15 -8.05 -4.80 1.70
C GLY A 15 -8.37 -4.41 3.16
N ALA A 16 -7.43 -3.76 3.85
CA ALA A 16 -7.62 -3.31 5.24
C ALA A 16 -8.69 -2.22 5.37
N SER A 17 -8.90 -1.43 4.31
CA SER A 17 -9.82 -0.28 4.31
C SER A 17 -11.13 -0.55 3.56
N VAL A 18 -11.34 -1.76 3.02
CA VAL A 18 -12.55 -2.11 2.26
C VAL A 18 -13.81 -1.97 3.11
N ASP A 19 -13.77 -2.46 4.35
CA ASP A 19 -14.90 -2.38 5.28
C ASP A 19 -15.18 -0.95 5.77
N ALA A 20 -14.26 0.00 5.51
CA ALA A 20 -14.44 1.44 5.69
C ALA A 20 -15.06 2.14 4.46
N ASN A 21 -15.54 1.38 3.48
CA ASN A 21 -16.09 1.82 2.18
C ASN A 21 -15.05 2.42 1.21
N ILE A 22 -13.76 2.10 1.37
CA ILE A 22 -12.74 2.47 0.38
C ILE A 22 -12.59 1.33 -0.63
N PRO A 23 -12.81 1.55 -1.94
CA PRO A 23 -12.72 0.50 -2.93
C PRO A 23 -11.27 0.04 -3.14
N ILE A 24 -11.06 -1.27 -3.35
CA ILE A 24 -9.79 -1.80 -3.87
C ILE A 24 -9.65 -1.51 -5.38
N SER A 25 -8.44 -1.62 -5.91
CA SER A 25 -8.12 -1.36 -7.32
C SER A 25 -9.11 -1.96 -8.32
N ASN A 26 -9.50 -3.24 -8.16
CA ASN A 26 -10.40 -3.89 -9.13
C ASN A 26 -11.81 -3.26 -9.13
N HIS A 27 -12.29 -2.82 -7.96
CA HIS A 27 -13.54 -2.06 -7.86
C HIS A 27 -13.36 -0.67 -8.47
N MET A 28 -12.22 0.00 -8.23
CA MET A 28 -11.91 1.30 -8.83
C MET A 28 -11.88 1.22 -10.37
N VAL A 29 -11.29 0.18 -10.95
CA VAL A 29 -11.31 -0.06 -12.41
C VAL A 29 -12.74 -0.17 -12.92
N THR A 30 -13.56 -1.01 -12.27
CA THR A 30 -14.97 -1.18 -12.64
C THR A 30 -15.75 0.13 -12.56
N HIS A 31 -15.50 0.94 -11.53
CA HIS A 31 -16.12 2.25 -11.39
C HIS A 31 -15.65 3.25 -12.45
N ILE A 32 -14.35 3.26 -12.80
CA ILE A 32 -13.83 4.09 -13.90
C ILE A 32 -14.51 3.73 -15.22
N GLU A 33 -14.64 2.43 -15.52
CA GLU A 33 -15.30 1.97 -16.74
C GLU A 33 -16.76 2.41 -16.78
N LYS A 34 -17.46 2.33 -15.65
CA LYS A 34 -18.81 2.86 -15.51
C LYS A 34 -18.88 4.37 -15.74
N LEU A 35 -17.94 5.15 -15.18
CA LEU A 35 -17.86 6.59 -15.42
C LEU A 35 -17.62 6.91 -16.89
N ILE A 36 -16.72 6.18 -17.55
CA ILE A 36 -16.44 6.29 -18.98
C ILE A 36 -17.68 6.04 -19.83
N ASP A 37 -18.53 5.10 -19.43
CA ASP A 37 -19.74 4.78 -20.20
C ASP A 37 -20.91 5.73 -19.88
N GLU A 38 -21.04 6.23 -18.65
CA GLU A 38 -22.23 6.96 -18.19
C GLU A 38 -22.07 8.49 -18.09
N LYS A 39 -20.85 9.02 -17.97
CA LYS A 39 -20.61 10.46 -17.74
C LYS A 39 -20.03 11.12 -19.00
N GLU A 40 -20.70 12.17 -19.48
CA GLU A 40 -20.30 12.93 -20.68
C GLU A 40 -18.84 13.45 -20.59
N GLU A 41 -18.41 13.91 -19.42
CA GLU A 41 -17.03 14.37 -19.17
C GLU A 41 -15.98 13.27 -19.42
N TRP A 42 -16.33 12.00 -19.19
CA TRP A 42 -15.44 10.85 -19.34
C TRP A 42 -15.58 10.15 -20.69
N GLN A 43 -16.77 10.17 -21.30
CA GLN A 43 -17.07 9.49 -22.56
C GLN A 43 -16.11 9.89 -23.70
N GLN A 44 -15.68 11.15 -23.73
CA GLN A 44 -14.69 11.64 -24.71
C GLN A 44 -13.34 10.91 -24.64
N TYR A 45 -13.00 10.28 -23.52
CA TYR A 45 -11.74 9.55 -23.30
C TYR A 45 -11.90 8.03 -23.42
N LYS A 46 -13.09 7.53 -23.78
CA LYS A 46 -13.41 6.10 -23.85
C LYS A 46 -12.42 5.31 -24.69
N ASP A 47 -12.20 5.72 -25.94
CA ASP A 47 -11.29 5.05 -26.85
C ASP A 47 -9.85 5.08 -26.34
N LEU A 48 -9.42 6.21 -25.77
CA LEU A 48 -8.08 6.36 -25.19
C LEU A 48 -7.87 5.41 -24.01
N TYR A 49 -8.83 5.34 -23.08
CA TYR A 49 -8.77 4.44 -21.94
C TYR A 49 -8.68 2.97 -22.38
N TYR A 50 -9.58 2.52 -23.26
CA TYR A 50 -9.59 1.13 -23.71
C TYR A 50 -8.36 0.78 -24.55
N TYR A 51 -7.81 1.74 -25.28
CA TYR A 51 -6.52 1.59 -25.94
C TYR A 51 -5.40 1.34 -24.90
N LEU A 52 -5.26 2.21 -23.90
CA LEU A 52 -4.24 2.07 -22.85
C LEU A 52 -4.38 0.76 -22.08
N LYS A 53 -5.60 0.39 -21.68
CA LYS A 53 -5.91 -0.88 -21.02
C LYS A 53 -5.47 -2.07 -21.88
N SER A 54 -5.83 -2.07 -23.16
CA SER A 54 -5.46 -3.14 -24.09
C SER A 54 -3.95 -3.21 -24.31
N SER A 55 -3.27 -2.07 -24.42
CA SER A 55 -1.80 -2.01 -24.53
C SER A 55 -1.09 -2.57 -23.30
N ILE A 56 -1.63 -2.33 -22.11
CA ILE A 56 -1.09 -2.90 -20.86
C ILE A 56 -1.22 -4.42 -20.86
N HIS A 57 -2.39 -4.97 -21.21
CA HIS A 57 -2.57 -6.41 -21.32
C HIS A 57 -1.70 -7.04 -22.41
N TYR A 58 -1.56 -6.37 -23.54
CA TYR A 58 -0.67 -6.81 -24.63
C TYR A 58 0.78 -6.91 -24.15
N SER A 59 1.26 -5.91 -23.41
CA SER A 59 2.60 -5.92 -22.80
C SER A 59 2.78 -7.09 -21.84
N ASP A 60 1.82 -7.33 -20.95
CA ASP A 60 1.88 -8.47 -20.03
C ASP A 60 1.90 -9.82 -20.75
N GLY A 61 1.12 -9.96 -21.82
CA GLY A 61 1.11 -11.15 -22.68
C GLY A 61 2.46 -11.43 -23.35
N ILE A 62 3.18 -10.39 -23.80
CA ILE A 62 4.54 -10.55 -24.37
C ILE A 62 5.50 -11.22 -23.37
N PHE A 63 5.37 -10.88 -22.09
CA PHE A 63 6.21 -11.43 -21.02
C PHE A 63 5.63 -12.70 -20.39
N GLY A 64 4.61 -13.32 -21.00
CA GLY A 64 4.00 -14.56 -20.51
C GLY A 64 3.15 -14.40 -19.24
N ARG A 65 2.85 -13.16 -18.82
CA ARG A 65 2.05 -12.86 -17.63
C ARG A 65 0.56 -12.84 -17.98
N PHE A 66 0.04 -13.99 -18.38
CA PHE A 66 -1.39 -14.13 -18.68
C PHE A 66 -2.22 -14.19 -17.39
N GLY A 67 -3.39 -13.54 -17.39
CA GLY A 67 -4.29 -13.53 -16.24
C GLY A 67 -4.00 -12.45 -15.19
N GLU A 68 -2.96 -11.64 -15.37
CA GLU A 68 -2.73 -10.45 -14.55
C GLU A 68 -3.92 -9.49 -14.63
N THR A 69 -4.48 -9.16 -13.47
CA THR A 69 -5.62 -8.23 -13.40
C THR A 69 -5.16 -6.81 -13.68
N PHE A 70 -5.92 -6.10 -14.50
CA PHE A 70 -5.69 -4.68 -14.74
C PHE A 70 -5.89 -3.87 -13.45
N ASN A 71 -4.95 -2.98 -13.14
CA ASN A 71 -4.96 -2.12 -11.95
C ASN A 71 -4.87 -0.64 -12.35
N VAL A 72 -5.64 0.22 -11.67
CA VAL A 72 -5.62 1.67 -11.87
C VAL A 72 -4.24 2.31 -11.63
N GLU A 73 -3.46 1.80 -10.69
CA GLU A 73 -2.09 2.29 -10.43
C GLU A 73 -1.19 2.05 -11.64
N LYS A 74 -1.29 0.86 -12.25
CA LYS A 74 -0.52 0.52 -13.46
C LYS A 74 -0.88 1.42 -14.62
N LEU A 75 -2.17 1.76 -14.76
CA LEU A 75 -2.63 2.75 -15.74
C LEU A 75 -2.01 4.13 -15.49
N LEU A 76 -2.02 4.61 -14.24
CA LEU A 76 -1.45 5.91 -13.89
C LEU A 76 0.07 5.98 -14.08
N VAL A 77 0.78 4.89 -13.82
CA VAL A 77 2.21 4.75 -14.13
C VAL A 77 2.43 4.90 -15.64
N VAL A 78 1.71 4.12 -16.46
CA VAL A 78 1.84 4.17 -17.93
C VAL A 78 1.52 5.57 -18.46
N ILE A 79 0.44 6.19 -17.99
CA ILE A 79 0.08 7.56 -18.37
C ILE A 79 1.20 8.54 -18.00
N THR A 80 1.76 8.44 -16.79
CA THR A 80 2.83 9.33 -16.33
C THR A 80 4.11 9.16 -17.14
N GLU A 81 4.46 7.94 -17.55
CA GLU A 81 5.62 7.70 -18.42
C GLU A 81 5.41 8.22 -19.85
N ILE A 82 4.17 8.15 -20.37
CA ILE A 82 3.80 8.78 -21.65
C ILE A 82 3.93 10.31 -21.57
N GLU A 83 3.57 10.93 -20.45
CA GLU A 83 3.75 12.38 -20.26
C GLU A 83 5.22 12.78 -20.19
N LYS A 84 6.08 11.95 -19.59
CA LYS A 84 7.53 12.18 -19.52
C LYS A 84 8.28 11.85 -20.82
N ARG A 85 7.59 11.41 -21.88
CA ARG A 85 8.22 10.91 -23.12
C ARG A 85 9.31 11.85 -23.67
N ASP A 86 9.07 13.16 -23.70
CA ASP A 86 10.00 14.12 -24.32
C ASP A 86 11.24 14.37 -23.44
N LYS A 87 11.17 13.97 -22.16
CA LYS A 87 12.28 14.00 -21.20
C LYS A 87 13.03 12.66 -21.13
N ASN A 88 12.50 11.60 -21.75
CA ASN A 88 13.11 10.29 -21.72
C ASN A 88 14.38 10.29 -22.60
N ILE A 89 15.49 9.77 -22.06
CA ILE A 89 16.77 9.67 -22.79
C ILE A 89 16.67 8.86 -24.09
N MET A 90 15.69 7.95 -24.17
CA MET A 90 15.45 7.12 -25.35
C MET A 90 14.65 7.85 -26.43
N TYR A 91 14.06 9.01 -26.13
CA TYR A 91 13.19 9.75 -27.06
C TYR A 91 13.80 9.94 -28.46
N PRO A 92 15.09 10.33 -28.62
CA PRO A 92 15.69 10.50 -29.95
C PRO A 92 15.87 9.19 -30.75
N PHE A 93 15.77 8.03 -30.10
CA PHE A 93 15.95 6.72 -30.70
C PHE A 93 14.62 6.01 -31.01
N ILE A 94 13.49 6.56 -30.55
CA ILE A 94 12.15 6.04 -30.84
C ILE A 94 11.73 6.52 -32.23
N GLY A 95 11.71 5.62 -33.21
CA GLY A 95 11.42 5.96 -34.61
C GLY A 95 10.00 6.52 -34.84
N ALA A 96 8.99 5.93 -34.19
CA ALA A 96 7.63 6.46 -34.20
C ALA A 96 6.80 5.87 -33.04
N TRP A 97 5.90 6.67 -32.49
CA TRP A 97 4.84 6.17 -31.62
C TRP A 97 3.76 5.45 -32.42
N ASN A 98 3.00 4.60 -31.74
CA ASN A 98 1.84 3.96 -32.37
C ASN A 98 0.85 5.04 -32.86
N ILE A 99 0.44 4.94 -34.12
CA ILE A 99 -0.41 5.95 -34.78
C ILE A 99 -1.74 6.13 -34.03
N ARG A 100 -2.32 5.04 -33.49
CA ARG A 100 -3.57 5.10 -32.74
C ARG A 100 -3.41 5.82 -31.41
N LEU A 101 -2.26 5.73 -30.75
CA LEU A 101 -1.99 6.53 -29.56
C LEU A 101 -1.94 8.01 -29.90
N LEU A 102 -1.26 8.41 -30.99
CA LEU A 102 -1.16 9.81 -31.41
C LEU A 102 -2.53 10.42 -31.74
N ASP A 103 -3.37 9.65 -32.42
CA ASP A 103 -4.76 10.02 -32.73
C ASP A 103 -5.59 10.25 -31.45
N LEU A 104 -5.56 9.30 -30.52
CA LEU A 104 -6.38 9.34 -29.30
C LEU A 104 -5.86 10.31 -28.23
N ALA A 105 -4.54 10.49 -28.12
CA ALA A 105 -3.92 11.36 -27.13
C ALA A 105 -4.16 12.86 -27.42
N GLY A 106 -4.55 13.19 -28.66
CA GLY A 106 -4.80 14.57 -29.09
C GLY A 106 -3.53 15.41 -29.19
N SER A 107 -3.70 16.69 -29.52
CA SER A 107 -2.59 17.64 -29.68
C SER A 107 -1.71 17.69 -28.42
N ASN A 108 -0.40 17.50 -28.59
CA ASN A 108 0.59 17.47 -27.52
C ASN A 108 0.24 16.50 -26.36
N PHE A 109 -0.51 15.43 -26.63
CA PHE A 109 -0.99 14.46 -25.64
C PHE A 109 -1.92 15.07 -24.58
N GLY A 110 -2.61 16.18 -24.88
CA GLY A 110 -3.49 16.85 -23.93
C GLY A 110 -4.62 15.97 -23.36
N ASN A 111 -5.10 14.98 -24.10
CA ASN A 111 -6.12 14.05 -23.59
C ASN A 111 -5.56 13.08 -22.54
N ILE A 112 -4.28 12.73 -22.61
CA ILE A 112 -3.61 11.91 -21.59
C ILE A 112 -3.61 12.65 -20.25
N THR A 113 -3.20 13.92 -20.24
CA THR A 113 -3.16 14.74 -19.03
C THR A 113 -4.55 14.99 -18.45
N LYS A 114 -5.55 15.24 -19.29
CA LYS A 114 -6.94 15.41 -18.83
C LYS A 114 -7.50 14.12 -18.23
N LEU A 115 -7.29 12.97 -18.88
CA LEU A 115 -7.71 11.67 -18.36
C LEU A 115 -7.00 11.34 -17.04
N LYS A 116 -5.69 11.61 -16.95
CA LYS A 116 -4.92 11.48 -15.70
C LYS A 116 -5.56 12.27 -14.56
N ASN A 117 -5.88 13.54 -14.80
CA ASN A 117 -6.44 14.43 -13.79
C ASN A 117 -7.84 13.97 -13.35
N LEU A 118 -8.67 13.50 -14.28
CA LEU A 118 -9.98 12.91 -13.95
C LEU A 118 -9.84 11.67 -13.07
N ILE A 119 -8.94 10.75 -13.42
CA ILE A 119 -8.68 9.55 -12.62
C ILE A 119 -8.15 9.94 -11.23
N ARG A 120 -7.17 10.84 -11.13
CA ARG A 120 -6.60 11.29 -9.84
C ARG A 120 -7.66 11.94 -8.96
N LYS A 121 -8.48 12.83 -9.51
CA LYS A 121 -9.60 13.46 -8.80
C LYS A 121 -10.57 12.40 -8.27
N GLN A 122 -10.96 11.45 -9.10
CA GLN A 122 -11.91 10.41 -8.72
C GLN A 122 -11.34 9.47 -7.64
N LEU A 123 -10.05 9.12 -7.73
CA LEU A 123 -9.37 8.34 -6.70
C LEU A 123 -9.36 9.07 -5.36
N ASN A 124 -9.01 10.36 -5.37
CA ASN A 124 -9.03 11.18 -4.16
C ASN A 124 -10.43 11.21 -3.54
N GLU A 125 -11.49 11.38 -4.35
CA GLU A 125 -12.87 11.34 -3.88
C GLU A 125 -13.26 10.01 -3.22
N TRP A 126 -12.79 8.86 -3.74
CA TRP A 126 -13.09 7.54 -3.17
C TRP A 126 -12.35 7.26 -1.86
N VAL A 127 -11.12 7.76 -1.73
CA VAL A 127 -10.29 7.55 -0.54
C VAL A 127 -10.64 8.57 0.56
N ARG A 128 -11.14 9.75 0.19
CA ARG A 128 -11.58 10.80 1.11
C ARG A 128 -12.89 10.42 1.81
N ILE A 129 -12.76 9.83 2.99
CA ILE A 129 -13.91 9.55 3.86
C ILE A 129 -14.25 10.79 4.72
N LYS A 130 -15.54 11.11 4.82
CA LYS A 130 -16.05 12.20 5.69
C LYS A 130 -16.21 11.78 7.15
N ASN A 131 -16.60 10.53 7.41
CA ASN A 131 -16.79 9.97 8.74
C ASN A 131 -16.16 8.57 8.85
N TYR A 132 -15.31 8.39 9.85
CA TYR A 132 -14.53 7.18 10.11
C TYR A 132 -15.27 6.12 10.96
N ASP A 133 -16.58 6.25 11.20
CA ASP A 133 -17.36 5.25 11.97
C ASP A 133 -17.30 3.85 11.37
N ASN A 134 -17.30 3.72 10.03
CA ASN A 134 -17.15 2.41 9.38
C ASN A 134 -15.73 1.84 9.54
N ALA A 135 -14.76 2.66 9.90
CA ALA A 135 -13.38 2.29 10.20
C ALA A 135 -13.13 2.02 11.70
N SER A 136 -14.17 2.02 12.55
CA SER A 136 -14.03 1.84 14.00
C SER A 136 -13.36 0.52 14.42
N TYR A 137 -13.32 -0.48 13.55
CA TYR A 137 -12.61 -1.73 13.82
C TYR A 137 -11.10 -1.54 14.01
N TYR A 138 -10.51 -0.41 13.58
CA TYR A 138 -9.15 -0.04 13.94
C TYR A 138 -8.97 0.26 15.44
N GLU A 139 -10.03 0.51 16.22
CA GLU A 139 -9.97 0.65 17.68
C GLU A 139 -9.42 -0.61 18.37
N ALA A 140 -9.44 -1.77 17.71
CA ALA A 140 -8.76 -2.97 18.20
C ALA A 140 -7.27 -2.74 18.49
N PHE A 141 -6.61 -1.83 17.76
CA PHE A 141 -5.22 -1.46 18.01
C PHE A 141 -5.05 -0.66 19.31
N ASP A 142 -6.07 0.09 19.77
CA ASP A 142 -6.05 0.76 21.08
C ASP A 142 -5.96 -0.27 22.23
N SER A 143 -6.76 -1.33 22.12
CA SER A 143 -6.78 -2.44 23.09
C SER A 143 -5.48 -3.23 23.03
N LEU A 144 -5.05 -3.62 21.83
CA LEU A 144 -3.80 -4.36 21.61
C LEU A 144 -2.59 -3.60 22.17
N GLN A 145 -2.51 -2.29 21.95
CA GLN A 145 -1.42 -1.49 22.47
C GLN A 145 -1.46 -1.41 24.01
N GLY A 146 -2.65 -1.35 24.61
CA GLY A 146 -2.81 -1.46 26.06
C GLY A 146 -2.31 -2.78 26.65
N GLU A 147 -2.53 -3.90 25.95
CA GLU A 147 -2.07 -5.24 26.36
C GLU A 147 -0.55 -5.44 26.21
N ILE A 148 0.05 -4.83 25.18
CA ILE A 148 1.49 -4.91 24.90
C ILE A 148 2.26 -3.93 25.79
N GLY A 149 1.75 -2.71 25.97
CA GLY A 149 2.37 -1.66 26.79
C GLY A 149 3.61 -1.01 26.18
N GLU A 150 3.98 -1.36 24.95
CA GLU A 150 5.14 -0.83 24.23
C GLU A 150 4.73 -0.17 22.90
N LEU A 151 5.69 0.51 22.27
CA LEU A 151 5.52 1.14 20.97
C LEU A 151 5.41 0.09 19.85
N ILE A 152 4.43 0.24 18.98
CA ILE A 152 4.19 -0.67 17.85
C ILE A 152 4.45 0.05 16.52
N LYS A 153 5.18 -0.62 15.62
CA LYS A 153 5.42 -0.11 14.26
C LYS A 153 4.33 -0.61 13.31
N VAL A 154 3.73 0.33 12.58
CA VAL A 154 2.67 0.08 11.62
C VAL A 154 3.08 0.67 10.28
N PHE A 155 3.02 -0.14 9.24
CA PHE A 155 3.27 0.24 7.87
C PHE A 155 1.97 0.14 7.08
N THR A 156 1.74 1.07 6.17
CA THR A 156 0.56 1.03 5.30
C THR A 156 0.91 1.44 3.88
N LEU A 157 0.30 0.73 2.94
CA LEU A 157 0.31 1.03 1.51
C LEU A 157 -0.91 1.86 1.11
N ASN A 158 -1.82 2.11 2.06
CA ASN A 158 -3.06 2.82 1.82
C ASN A 158 -2.86 4.33 1.98
N TYR A 159 -3.51 5.08 1.10
CA TYR A 159 -3.47 6.54 1.10
C TYR A 159 -4.45 7.17 2.10
N ASP A 160 -5.44 6.41 2.58
CA ASP A 160 -6.50 6.88 3.49
C ASP A 160 -5.97 7.18 4.89
N LEU A 161 -6.82 7.83 5.71
CA LEU A 161 -6.46 8.24 7.08
C LEU A 161 -7.12 7.37 8.16
N CYS A 162 -7.61 6.16 7.83
CA CYS A 162 -8.43 5.39 8.76
C CYS A 162 -7.72 5.09 10.07
N PHE A 163 -6.46 4.66 10.00
CA PHE A 163 -5.70 4.26 11.19
C PHE A 163 -5.48 5.45 12.12
N GLU A 164 -4.86 6.53 11.65
CA GLU A 164 -4.53 7.69 12.48
C GLU A 164 -5.76 8.48 12.93
N ARG A 165 -6.87 8.48 12.18
CA ARG A 165 -8.10 9.19 12.59
C ARG A 165 -8.94 8.41 13.60
N VAL A 166 -8.80 7.08 13.63
CA VAL A 166 -9.50 6.23 14.60
C VAL A 166 -8.62 6.02 15.83
N VAL A 167 -7.42 5.46 15.65
CA VAL A 167 -6.48 5.16 16.75
C VAL A 167 -5.92 6.44 17.36
N GLY A 168 -5.72 7.49 16.56
CA GLY A 168 -5.24 8.79 17.05
C GLY A 168 -6.19 9.54 17.99
N ARG A 169 -7.44 9.07 18.15
CA ARG A 169 -8.41 9.63 19.10
C ARG A 169 -8.01 9.35 20.55
N THR A 170 -7.41 8.18 20.79
CA THR A 170 -7.07 7.68 22.14
C THR A 170 -5.57 7.49 22.32
N ARG A 171 -4.81 7.28 21.23
CA ARG A 171 -3.37 6.99 21.26
C ARG A 171 -2.57 8.03 20.48
N ASN A 172 -1.31 8.18 20.86
CA ASN A 172 -0.36 9.03 20.16
C ASN A 172 0.27 8.25 19.00
N VAL A 173 -0.14 8.58 17.78
CA VAL A 173 0.38 8.03 16.53
C VAL A 173 1.36 9.04 15.93
N GLU A 174 2.64 8.69 15.84
CA GLU A 174 3.65 9.50 15.15
C GLU A 174 3.66 9.17 13.65
N VAL A 175 3.66 10.21 12.83
CA VAL A 175 3.59 10.13 11.36
C VAL A 175 4.77 10.84 10.67
N GLY A 176 5.67 11.47 11.44
CA GLY A 176 6.91 12.08 10.94
C GLY A 176 6.84 13.59 10.73
N PHE A 177 5.74 14.25 11.09
CA PHE A 177 5.53 15.68 10.79
C PHE A 177 5.66 16.56 12.05
N ASN A 178 6.32 17.70 11.88
CA ASN A 178 6.50 18.68 12.94
C ASN A 178 5.16 19.33 13.33
N LYS A 179 4.81 19.35 14.62
CA LYS A 179 3.52 19.91 15.09
C LYS A 179 3.31 21.40 14.78
N GLY A 180 4.39 22.18 14.67
CA GLY A 180 4.33 23.63 14.42
C GLY A 180 4.44 23.98 12.94
N THR A 181 5.52 23.54 12.31
CA THR A 181 5.85 23.85 10.91
C THR A 181 5.17 22.93 9.90
N ARG A 182 4.62 21.80 10.34
CA ARG A 182 3.89 20.80 9.55
C ARG A 182 4.72 20.16 8.43
N ASP A 183 6.02 20.41 8.37
CA ASP A 183 6.93 19.75 7.45
C ASP A 183 7.36 18.39 7.99
N TRP A 184 7.64 17.47 7.07
CA TRP A 184 8.12 16.14 7.41
C TRP A 184 9.59 16.16 7.81
N HIS A 185 9.95 15.41 8.85
CA HIS A 185 11.33 15.18 9.25
C HIS A 185 11.52 13.83 9.94
N PHE A 186 12.50 13.04 9.51
CA PHE A 186 12.75 11.67 10.01
C PHE A 186 13.01 11.62 11.53
N SER A 187 13.64 12.66 12.11
CA SER A 187 13.99 12.68 13.53
C SER A 187 12.77 12.64 14.46
N ASN A 188 11.56 12.92 13.95
CA ASN A 188 10.32 12.77 14.72
C ASN A 188 10.07 11.31 15.15
N PHE A 189 10.64 10.34 14.43
CA PHE A 189 10.59 8.92 14.79
C PHE A 189 11.72 8.50 15.76
N GLU A 190 12.65 9.38 16.11
CA GLU A 190 13.70 9.07 17.10
C GLU A 190 13.18 9.19 18.53
N ASN A 191 12.20 10.07 18.77
CA ASN A 191 11.57 10.22 20.07
C ASN A 191 10.42 9.23 20.26
N THR A 192 10.63 8.26 21.16
CA THR A 192 9.62 7.25 21.53
C THR A 192 8.77 7.65 22.74
N GLU A 193 9.13 8.73 23.44
CA GLU A 193 8.47 9.13 24.68
C GLU A 193 7.01 9.54 24.44
N GLY A 194 6.09 8.89 25.16
CA GLY A 194 4.65 9.12 25.05
C GLY A 194 4.05 8.73 23.68
N LYS A 195 4.82 8.01 22.84
CA LYS A 195 4.38 7.49 21.54
C LYS A 195 3.93 6.04 21.70
N HIS A 196 2.77 5.75 21.13
CA HIS A 196 2.17 4.41 21.18
C HIS A 196 2.36 3.69 19.84
N PHE A 197 2.31 4.44 18.74
CA PHE A 197 2.48 3.92 17.39
C PHE A 197 3.41 4.79 16.57
N PHE A 198 4.24 4.15 15.74
CA PHE A 198 4.86 4.77 14.58
C PHE A 198 4.13 4.29 13.33
N LEU A 199 3.55 5.23 12.58
CA LEU A 199 2.83 4.96 11.33
C LEU A 199 3.67 5.43 10.13
N TYR A 200 4.01 4.49 9.26
CA TYR A 200 4.79 4.71 8.06
C TYR A 200 3.92 4.51 6.82
N LYS A 201 3.63 5.59 6.08
CA LYS A 201 2.81 5.53 4.85
C LYS A 201 3.70 5.42 3.61
N LEU A 202 3.86 4.19 3.13
CA LEU A 202 4.82 3.84 2.08
C LEU A 202 4.47 4.42 0.70
N HIS A 203 3.18 4.69 0.45
CA HIS A 203 2.71 5.21 -0.84
C HIS A 203 2.28 6.69 -0.80
N GLY A 204 2.43 7.35 0.34
CA GLY A 204 1.90 8.71 0.51
C GLY A 204 0.56 8.73 1.23
N SER A 205 -0.06 9.90 1.27
CA SER A 205 -1.30 10.13 2.00
C SER A 205 -2.14 11.21 1.33
N ILE A 206 -3.47 11.12 1.45
CA ILE A 206 -4.39 12.10 0.86
C ILE A 206 -4.33 13.49 1.52
N ASP A 207 -3.72 13.61 2.70
CA ASP A 207 -3.51 14.85 3.42
C ASP A 207 -2.09 15.42 3.25
N TRP A 208 -1.26 14.83 2.39
CA TRP A 208 0.09 15.33 2.11
C TRP A 208 0.12 16.23 0.89
N TYR A 209 0.90 17.31 0.98
CA TYR A 209 1.14 18.22 -0.14
C TYR A 209 2.59 18.70 -0.15
N THR A 210 3.09 19.02 -1.34
CA THR A 210 4.45 19.51 -1.52
C THR A 210 4.44 21.01 -1.78
N GLU A 211 5.23 21.77 -1.02
CA GLU A 211 5.45 23.21 -1.23
C GLU A 211 6.95 23.51 -1.14
N ASN A 212 7.51 24.27 -2.08
CA ASN A 212 8.95 24.60 -2.10
C ASN A 212 9.88 23.37 -1.95
N GLU A 213 9.56 22.28 -2.66
CA GLU A 213 10.30 21.00 -2.63
C GLU A 213 10.33 20.32 -1.24
N LYS A 214 9.47 20.73 -0.31
CA LYS A 214 9.30 20.10 1.00
C LYS A 214 7.90 19.51 1.14
N LEU A 215 7.83 18.38 1.84
CA LEU A 215 6.58 17.70 2.14
C LEU A 215 5.95 18.25 3.42
N TYR A 216 4.65 18.55 3.35
CA TYR A 216 3.84 19.02 4.46
C TYR A 216 2.59 18.15 4.65
N ILE A 217 2.02 18.20 5.85
CA ILE A 217 0.75 17.54 6.19
C ILE A 217 -0.36 18.58 6.40
N SER A 218 -1.57 18.29 5.90
CA SER A 218 -2.80 19.07 6.07
C SER A 218 -3.72 18.43 7.12
N ASP A 219 -4.62 19.21 7.73
CA ASP A 219 -5.61 18.68 8.68
C ASP A 219 -6.76 17.94 7.98
N ASP A 220 -6.96 18.23 6.71
CA ASP A 220 -7.95 17.60 5.85
C ASP A 220 -7.30 17.16 4.53
N PRO A 221 -7.87 16.14 3.87
CA PRO A 221 -7.41 15.74 2.54
C PRO A 221 -7.39 16.93 1.57
N VAL A 222 -6.28 17.05 0.84
CA VAL A 222 -6.05 18.10 -0.16
C VAL A 222 -6.57 17.67 -1.53
N ASP A 223 -6.79 18.60 -2.45
CA ASP A 223 -7.33 18.28 -3.78
C ASP A 223 -6.32 17.59 -4.70
N ASP A 224 -5.04 17.95 -4.58
CA ASP A 224 -3.92 17.36 -5.34
C ASP A 224 -2.87 16.77 -4.39
N PRO A 225 -3.14 15.60 -3.79
CA PRO A 225 -2.25 15.01 -2.82
C PRO A 225 -0.98 14.42 -3.45
N GLU A 226 0.09 14.40 -2.68
CA GLU A 226 1.33 13.70 -2.99
C GLU A 226 1.11 12.18 -2.83
N LEU A 227 0.76 11.52 -3.94
CA LEU A 227 0.52 10.08 -3.99
C LEU A 227 1.54 9.39 -4.89
N ILE A 228 2.15 8.31 -4.40
CA ILE A 228 3.00 7.44 -5.19
C ILE A 228 2.20 6.28 -5.76
N PHE A 229 2.16 6.20 -7.09
CA PHE A 229 1.57 5.08 -7.83
C PHE A 229 2.67 4.17 -8.38
N GLY A 230 2.59 2.86 -8.08
CA GLY A 230 3.48 1.83 -8.64
C GLY A 230 4.98 1.96 -8.34
N ILE A 231 5.77 0.96 -8.77
CA ILE A 231 7.16 0.72 -8.31
C ILE A 231 8.16 1.79 -8.78
N GLN A 232 7.96 2.40 -9.95
CA GLN A 232 8.98 3.29 -10.56
C GLN A 232 9.16 4.62 -9.82
N HIS A 233 8.14 5.09 -9.10
CA HIS A 233 8.25 6.25 -8.22
C HIS A 233 8.66 5.89 -6.78
N LYS A 234 8.60 4.60 -6.39
CA LYS A 234 8.93 4.08 -5.04
C LYS A 234 10.44 3.93 -4.78
N MET A 235 11.27 4.18 -5.80
CA MET A 235 12.74 4.07 -5.76
C MET A 235 13.42 5.44 -5.96
N THR A 236 12.71 6.54 -5.77
CA THR A 236 13.36 7.86 -5.67
C THR A 236 14.06 7.95 -4.31
N SER A 237 15.30 8.47 -4.28
CA SER A 237 16.03 8.73 -3.03
C SER A 237 15.47 9.94 -2.26
N VAL A 238 14.16 10.19 -2.38
CA VAL A 238 13.48 11.35 -1.84
C VAL A 238 12.73 10.91 -0.59
N ASP A 239 13.00 11.62 0.49
CA ASP A 239 12.24 11.47 1.72
C ASP A 239 10.82 12.01 1.55
N PRO A 240 9.82 11.39 2.18
CA PRO A 240 9.93 10.42 3.27
C PRO A 240 10.00 8.95 2.84
N TYR A 241 9.87 8.68 1.54
CA TYR A 241 9.67 7.33 1.00
C TYR A 241 10.91 6.43 1.15
N PHE A 242 12.09 7.00 0.92
CA PHE A 242 13.35 6.31 1.15
C PHE A 242 13.52 5.94 2.63
N TYR A 243 13.26 6.88 3.55
CA TYR A 243 13.25 6.61 4.98
C TYR A 243 12.25 5.51 5.37
N TYR A 244 10.99 5.58 4.92
CA TYR A 244 9.97 4.58 5.26
C TYR A 244 10.28 3.18 4.73
N SER A 245 10.78 3.07 3.50
CA SER A 245 11.20 1.77 2.95
C SER A 245 12.43 1.22 3.67
N SER A 246 13.35 2.08 4.10
CA SER A 246 14.50 1.70 4.93
C SER A 246 14.07 1.21 6.31
N GLU A 247 13.10 1.89 6.95
CA GLU A 247 12.54 1.48 8.23
C GLU A 247 11.74 0.18 8.12
N LEU A 248 10.97 -0.03 7.05
CA LEU A 248 10.30 -1.30 6.78
C LEU A 248 11.33 -2.43 6.71
N ARG A 249 12.41 -2.23 5.93
CA ARG A 249 13.47 -3.21 5.80
C ARG A 249 14.16 -3.49 7.14
N ARG A 250 14.51 -2.44 7.90
CA ARG A 250 15.13 -2.55 9.23
C ARG A 250 14.23 -3.34 10.18
N ALA A 251 12.96 -2.97 10.28
CA ALA A 251 12.02 -3.61 11.18
C ALA A 251 11.77 -5.07 10.81
N CYS A 252 11.56 -5.39 9.52
CA CYS A 252 11.39 -6.77 9.06
C CYS A 252 12.63 -7.65 9.33
N ILE A 253 13.83 -7.14 9.05
CA ILE A 253 15.05 -7.96 9.12
C ILE A 253 15.60 -8.05 10.54
N ASN A 254 15.61 -6.95 11.30
CA ASN A 254 16.32 -6.89 12.58
C ASN A 254 15.40 -7.20 13.76
N ASP A 255 14.19 -6.62 13.77
CA ASP A 255 13.36 -6.52 14.99
C ASP A 255 12.23 -7.56 15.00
N ALA A 256 11.56 -7.74 13.86
CA ALA A 256 10.32 -8.51 13.76
C ALA A 256 10.55 -10.01 14.02
N LYS A 257 9.60 -10.59 14.77
CA LYS A 257 9.42 -12.04 14.93
C LYS A 257 8.10 -12.50 14.31
N LEU A 258 7.09 -11.63 14.34
CA LEU A 258 5.82 -11.84 13.65
C LEU A 258 5.52 -10.62 12.78
N ILE A 259 5.41 -10.86 11.48
CA ILE A 259 4.93 -9.89 10.51
C ILE A 259 3.46 -10.20 10.25
N VAL A 260 2.57 -9.23 10.48
CA VAL A 260 1.13 -9.35 10.26
C VAL A 260 0.75 -8.48 9.08
N THR A 261 0.30 -9.11 7.99
CA THR A 261 -0.24 -8.39 6.84
C THR A 261 -1.76 -8.45 6.90
N ILE A 262 -2.43 -7.32 6.70
CA ILE A 262 -3.90 -7.26 6.69
C ILE A 262 -4.35 -6.63 5.39
N GLY A 263 -5.11 -7.39 4.60
CA GLY A 263 -5.63 -6.94 3.31
C GLY A 263 -4.57 -6.64 2.26
N TYR A 264 -3.37 -7.22 2.39
CA TYR A 264 -2.28 -7.06 1.41
C TYR A 264 -2.33 -8.15 0.35
N SER A 265 -2.43 -7.76 -0.92
CA SER A 265 -2.54 -8.69 -2.06
C SER A 265 -1.21 -9.23 -2.57
N PHE A 266 -0.08 -8.76 -1.98
CA PHE A 266 1.27 -9.02 -2.46
C PHE A 266 1.53 -8.48 -3.88
N ALA A 267 0.89 -7.36 -4.23
CA ALA A 267 1.09 -6.69 -5.53
C ALA A 267 2.36 -5.82 -5.59
N ASP A 268 2.94 -5.45 -4.45
CA ASP A 268 4.12 -4.58 -4.38
C ASP A 268 5.42 -5.38 -4.33
N GLU A 269 6.11 -5.46 -5.46
CA GLU A 269 7.32 -6.29 -5.62
C GLU A 269 8.43 -5.94 -4.62
N TYR A 270 8.72 -4.65 -4.40
CA TYR A 270 9.79 -4.26 -3.47
C TYR A 270 9.47 -4.63 -2.01
N VAL A 271 8.20 -4.52 -1.59
CA VAL A 271 7.74 -4.97 -0.27
C VAL A 271 7.90 -6.49 -0.16
N ASN A 272 7.49 -7.22 -1.20
CA ASN A 272 7.63 -8.68 -1.26
C ASN A 272 9.10 -9.09 -1.17
N VAL A 273 10.02 -8.36 -1.80
CA VAL A 273 11.47 -8.60 -1.69
C VAL A 273 11.95 -8.41 -0.25
N ILE A 274 11.52 -7.35 0.45
CA ILE A 274 11.87 -7.12 1.86
C ILE A 274 11.34 -8.23 2.77
N LEU A 275 10.07 -8.61 2.61
CA LEU A 275 9.44 -9.70 3.37
C LEU A 275 10.16 -11.04 3.11
N SER A 276 10.47 -11.33 1.84
CA SER A 276 11.23 -12.51 1.41
C SER A 276 12.60 -12.58 2.07
N GLN A 277 13.33 -11.46 2.13
CA GLN A 277 14.64 -11.38 2.78
C GLN A 277 14.56 -11.71 4.26
N ALA A 278 13.60 -11.12 4.99
CA ALA A 278 13.42 -11.37 6.41
C ALA A 278 13.11 -12.85 6.70
N LEU A 279 12.17 -13.44 5.95
CA LEU A 279 11.77 -14.84 6.12
C LEU A 279 12.90 -15.82 5.79
N LYS A 280 13.67 -15.57 4.73
CA LYS A 280 14.83 -16.40 4.35
C LYS A 280 15.99 -16.30 5.35
N GLN A 281 16.19 -15.13 5.95
CA GLN A 281 17.31 -14.91 6.85
C GLN A 281 17.09 -15.52 8.24
N LYS A 282 15.84 -15.57 8.70
CA LYS A 282 15.49 -16.05 10.05
C LYS A 282 14.35 -17.07 9.98
N SER A 283 14.67 -18.33 10.24
CA SER A 283 13.72 -19.46 10.24
C SER A 283 12.56 -19.31 11.24
N HIS A 284 12.76 -18.55 12.33
CA HIS A 284 11.76 -18.32 13.37
C HIS A 284 10.81 -17.15 13.08
N VAL A 285 11.10 -16.31 12.09
CA VAL A 285 10.17 -15.24 11.69
C VAL A 285 8.95 -15.88 11.05
N ARG A 286 7.76 -15.42 11.45
CA ARG A 286 6.48 -15.83 10.89
C ARG A 286 5.81 -14.67 10.16
N LEU A 287 5.07 -15.01 9.11
CA LEU A 287 4.22 -14.12 8.35
C LEU A 287 2.77 -14.57 8.53
N LEU A 288 1.97 -13.79 9.24
CA LEU A 288 0.53 -13.96 9.34
C LEU A 288 -0.15 -13.11 8.28
N CYS A 289 -0.84 -13.76 7.34
CA CYS A 289 -1.55 -13.14 6.23
C CYS A 289 -3.05 -13.16 6.50
N VAL A 290 -3.63 -12.00 6.73
CA VAL A 290 -5.07 -11.84 6.97
C VAL A 290 -5.72 -11.28 5.71
N GLY A 291 -6.63 -12.05 5.13
CA GLY A 291 -7.41 -11.63 3.97
C GLY A 291 -8.42 -12.69 3.55
N PRO A 292 -9.40 -12.33 2.71
CA PRO A 292 -10.36 -13.30 2.19
C PRO A 292 -9.65 -14.34 1.32
N VAL A 293 -9.88 -15.62 1.61
CA VAL A 293 -9.33 -16.74 0.82
C VAL A 293 -10.40 -17.29 -0.12
N TRP A 294 -10.05 -17.46 -1.39
CA TRP A 294 -10.95 -18.07 -2.36
C TRP A 294 -11.26 -19.53 -1.99
N ASN A 295 -12.54 -19.88 -1.93
CA ASN A 295 -13.02 -21.22 -1.52
C ASN A 295 -12.52 -21.69 -0.14
N ASP A 296 -12.08 -20.78 0.74
CA ASP A 296 -11.44 -21.11 2.02
C ASP A 296 -10.22 -22.07 1.92
N ASP A 297 -9.61 -22.18 0.74
CA ASP A 297 -8.41 -23.00 0.52
C ASP A 297 -7.14 -22.28 1.02
N LYS A 298 -6.98 -22.27 2.35
CA LYS A 298 -5.82 -21.64 3.03
C LYS A 298 -4.48 -22.18 2.54
N GLU A 299 -4.41 -23.44 2.12
CA GLU A 299 -3.17 -24.07 1.66
C GLU A 299 -2.79 -23.63 0.24
N ALA A 300 -3.76 -23.52 -0.66
CA ALA A 300 -3.53 -22.92 -1.98
C ALA A 300 -3.08 -21.46 -1.87
N GLU A 301 -3.71 -20.67 -0.99
CA GLU A 301 -3.31 -19.29 -0.76
C GLU A 301 -1.90 -19.19 -0.16
N ARG A 302 -1.59 -20.05 0.83
CA ARG A 302 -0.23 -20.11 1.42
C ARG A 302 0.83 -20.40 0.36
N LYS A 303 0.58 -21.34 -0.56
CA LYS A 303 1.48 -21.64 -1.69
C LYS A 303 1.62 -20.48 -2.67
N SER A 304 0.51 -19.82 -2.99
CA SER A 304 0.50 -18.60 -3.83
C SER A 304 1.37 -17.49 -3.22
N ILE A 305 1.23 -17.23 -1.92
CA ILE A 305 2.04 -16.25 -1.19
C ILE A 305 3.51 -16.69 -1.16
N ALA A 306 3.79 -17.97 -0.88
CA ALA A 306 5.15 -18.50 -0.90
C ALA A 306 5.83 -18.25 -2.26
N LEU A 307 5.11 -18.48 -3.37
CA LEU A 307 5.60 -18.22 -4.72
C LEU A 307 5.89 -16.73 -4.95
N LYS A 308 4.97 -15.83 -4.59
CA LYS A 308 5.15 -14.37 -4.69
C LYS A 308 6.33 -13.86 -3.87
N LEU A 309 6.61 -14.50 -2.73
CA LEU A 309 7.75 -14.21 -1.87
C LEU A 309 9.01 -15.01 -2.24
N SER A 310 8.99 -15.80 -3.31
CA SER A 310 10.11 -16.66 -3.73
C SER A 310 10.63 -17.56 -2.59
N LEU A 311 9.73 -18.14 -1.81
CA LEU A 311 9.99 -19.09 -0.72
C LEU A 311 9.67 -20.52 -1.16
N PRO A 312 10.27 -21.55 -0.51
CA PRO A 312 9.90 -22.94 -0.76
C PRO A 312 8.40 -23.17 -0.49
N GLU A 313 7.73 -23.94 -1.35
CA GLU A 313 6.30 -24.22 -1.18
C GLU A 313 5.98 -24.89 0.16
N ASN A 314 6.89 -25.66 0.73
CA ASN A 314 6.73 -26.33 2.03
C ASN A 314 7.08 -25.45 3.24
N THR A 315 7.28 -24.14 3.07
CA THR A 315 7.59 -23.25 4.19
C THR A 315 6.48 -23.26 5.24
N ASN A 316 6.86 -23.45 6.50
CA ASN A 316 5.98 -23.34 7.66
C ASN A 316 5.93 -21.92 8.23
N GLN A 317 6.60 -20.95 7.60
CA GLN A 317 6.68 -19.58 8.10
C GLN A 317 5.45 -18.75 7.77
N ILE A 318 4.66 -19.16 6.77
CA ILE A 318 3.47 -18.44 6.31
C ILE A 318 2.23 -19.07 6.94
N ILE A 319 1.44 -18.23 7.60
CA ILE A 319 0.16 -18.57 8.21
C ILE A 319 -0.91 -17.75 7.50
N VAL A 320 -2.02 -18.38 7.12
CA VAL A 320 -3.14 -17.72 6.43
C VAL A 320 -4.35 -17.70 7.35
N GLU A 321 -4.86 -16.49 7.62
CA GLU A 321 -6.14 -16.28 8.27
C GLU A 321 -7.17 -15.83 7.24
N SER A 322 -8.23 -16.64 7.07
CA SER A 322 -9.28 -16.41 6.06
C SER A 322 -10.36 -15.51 6.62
N GLU A 323 -10.01 -14.26 6.84
CA GLU A 323 -10.90 -13.26 7.42
C GLU A 323 -10.73 -11.93 6.72
N LYS A 324 -11.83 -11.16 6.66
CA LYS A 324 -11.76 -9.75 6.27
C LYS A 324 -11.14 -8.92 7.40
N ALA A 325 -10.70 -7.71 7.09
CA ALA A 325 -10.04 -6.84 8.05
C ALA A 325 -10.91 -6.52 9.27
N LYS A 326 -12.19 -6.15 9.06
CA LYS A 326 -13.12 -5.83 10.14
C LYS A 326 -13.37 -6.98 11.12
N PRO A 327 -13.77 -8.19 10.71
CA PRO A 327 -13.97 -9.30 11.65
C PRO A 327 -12.67 -9.75 12.32
N PHE A 328 -11.54 -9.74 11.60
CA PHE A 328 -10.25 -10.08 12.20
C PHE A 328 -9.87 -9.09 13.31
N MET A 329 -9.84 -7.79 13.00
CA MET A 329 -9.47 -6.77 13.99
C MET A 329 -10.48 -6.71 15.13
N GLY A 330 -11.78 -6.78 14.84
CA GLY A 330 -12.82 -6.66 15.85
C GLY A 330 -12.98 -7.85 16.79
N ASN A 331 -12.69 -9.08 16.32
CA ASN A 331 -13.05 -10.30 17.07
C ASN A 331 -11.86 -11.22 17.39
N ILE A 332 -10.75 -11.13 16.64
CA ILE A 332 -9.65 -12.10 16.71
C ILE A 332 -8.36 -11.46 17.21
N LEU A 333 -8.07 -10.23 16.77
CA LEU A 333 -6.83 -9.53 17.09
C LEU A 333 -6.72 -9.22 18.59
N ASN A 334 -5.81 -9.92 19.27
CA ASN A 334 -5.37 -9.62 20.62
C ASN A 334 -3.94 -10.15 20.84
N LYS A 335 -3.33 -9.80 21.97
CA LYS A 335 -1.95 -10.20 22.30
C LYS A 335 -1.76 -11.71 22.32
N ASP A 336 -2.69 -12.46 22.92
CA ASP A 336 -2.56 -13.91 23.08
C ASP A 336 -2.64 -14.66 21.74
N TYR A 337 -3.55 -14.23 20.85
CA TYR A 337 -3.67 -14.75 19.51
C TYR A 337 -2.37 -14.54 18.72
N LEU A 338 -1.78 -13.34 18.77
CA LEU A 338 -0.49 -13.08 18.12
C LEU A 338 0.66 -13.88 18.76
N ALA A 339 0.64 -14.07 20.08
CA ALA A 339 1.67 -14.83 20.81
C ALA A 339 1.75 -16.28 20.32
N SER A 340 0.58 -16.86 20.00
CA SER A 340 0.47 -18.26 19.58
C SER A 340 1.23 -18.59 18.29
N TYR A 341 1.53 -17.57 17.47
CA TYR A 341 2.26 -17.71 16.22
C TYR A 341 3.73 -17.34 16.31
N MET A 342 4.22 -16.84 17.45
CA MET A 342 5.64 -16.54 17.58
C MET A 342 6.44 -17.83 17.78
N ALA A 343 7.52 -18.00 17.03
CA ALA A 343 8.45 -19.10 17.21
C ALA A 343 9.74 -18.64 17.90
N GLU A 344 10.31 -19.51 18.72
CA GLU A 344 11.63 -19.28 19.29
C GLU A 344 12.74 -19.56 18.25
N PRO A 345 13.89 -18.87 18.30
CA PRO A 345 15.02 -19.18 17.45
C PRO A 345 15.51 -20.61 17.71
N ASP A 346 15.85 -21.34 16.65
CA ASP A 346 16.35 -22.73 16.75
C ASP A 346 17.66 -22.89 17.57
N ASN A 347 18.31 -21.78 17.96
CA ASN A 347 19.59 -21.74 18.67
C ASN A 347 19.56 -20.82 19.90
N VAL A 348 18.72 -21.12 20.90
CA VAL A 348 18.93 -20.58 22.25
C VAL A 348 19.57 -21.69 23.09
N PRO A 349 20.90 -21.69 23.29
CA PRO A 349 21.49 -22.51 24.34
C PRO A 349 20.99 -21.93 25.67
N PHE A 350 20.34 -22.77 26.47
CA PHE A 350 20.02 -22.48 27.87
C PHE A 350 21.27 -22.10 28.66
#